data_AF-A0A7C1MJR5-F1
#
_entry.id   AF-A0A7C1MJR5-F1
#
_cell.length_a   1.000
_cell.length_b   1.000
_cell.length_c   1.000
_cell.angle_alpha   90.00
_cell.angle_beta   90.00
_cell.angle_gamma   90.00
#
_symmetry.space_group_name_H-M   'P 1'
#
loop_
_entity.id
_entity.type
_entity.pdbx_description
1 polymer ?
#
loop_
_entity_poly.entity_id
_entity_poly.type
_entity_poly.pdbx_seq_one_letter_code
_entity_poly.pdbx_strand_id
1 'polypeptide(L)' 'MILSPRGVEDILPDRTYQYQWLERKACSIFSLHGYDEIRTPTFEKTELFLRSVGQETDAG' A
#
# COMPACT_ATOMS: atom_id res chain seq x y z
N MET A 1 -24.44 -15.02 1.53
CA MET A 1 -23.11 -14.81 0.91
C MET A 1 -22.72 -13.38 1.19
N ILE A 2 -21.64 -13.15 1.93
CA ILE A 2 -21.16 -11.78 2.22
C ILE A 2 -20.28 -11.37 1.04
N LEU A 3 -20.58 -10.23 0.44
CA LEU A 3 -19.79 -9.66 -0.65
C LEU A 3 -18.75 -8.70 -0.07
N SER A 4 -17.58 -8.64 -0.68
CA SER A 4 -16.54 -7.69 -0.31
C SER A 4 -17.05 -6.24 -0.47
N PRO A 5 -16.68 -5.32 0.43
CA PRO A 5 -17.02 -3.91 0.28
C PRO A 5 -16.60 -3.36 -1.09
N ARG A 6 -17.35 -2.39 -1.61
CA ARG A 6 -16.98 -1.74 -2.87
C ARG A 6 -15.61 -1.07 -2.71
N GLY A 7 -14.70 -1.33 -3.64
CA GLY A 7 -13.35 -0.77 -3.64
C GLY A 7 -12.27 -1.67 -3.03
N VAL A 8 -12.64 -2.87 -2.54
CA VAL A 8 -11.67 -3.90 -2.15
C VAL A 8 -11.94 -5.19 -2.92
N GLU A 9 -10.88 -5.92 -3.25
CA GLU A 9 -10.95 -7.21 -3.94
C GLU A 9 -10.01 -8.23 -3.29
N ASP A 10 -10.37 -9.51 -3.35
CA ASP A 10 -9.47 -10.60 -2.98
C ASP A 10 -8.43 -10.80 -4.08
N ILE A 11 -7.15 -10.85 -3.70
CA ILE A 11 -6.07 -11.22 -4.61
C ILE A 11 -5.92 -12.74 -4.56
N LEU A 12 -6.53 -13.41 -5.53
CA LEU A 12 -6.53 -14.87 -5.65
C LEU A 12 -5.20 -15.41 -6.26
N PRO A 13 -4.88 -16.71 -6.09
CA PRO A 13 -3.60 -17.28 -6.50
C PRO A 13 -3.21 -17.05 -7.98
N ASP A 14 -4.19 -16.99 -8.87
CA ASP A 14 -4.03 -16.68 -10.29
C ASP A 14 -3.55 -15.23 -10.54
N ARG A 15 -3.77 -14.30 -9.59
CA ARG A 15 -3.29 -12.92 -9.65
C ARG A 15 -2.12 -12.66 -8.70
N THR A 16 -1.99 -13.42 -7.61
CA THR A 16 -0.93 -13.26 -6.60
C THR A 16 0.47 -13.21 -7.22
N TYR A 17 0.73 -14.01 -8.26
CA TYR A 17 2.05 -14.06 -8.89
C TYR A 17 2.49 -12.71 -9.49
N GLN A 18 1.54 -11.92 -10.01
CA GLN A 18 1.81 -10.62 -10.63
C GLN A 18 2.24 -9.60 -9.58
N TYR A 19 1.55 -9.57 -8.43
CA TYR A 19 1.88 -8.71 -7.29
C TYR A 19 3.26 -9.06 -6.73
N GLN A 20 3.52 -10.34 -6.47
CA GLN A 20 4.82 -10.80 -5.98
C GLN A 20 5.96 -10.52 -6.97
N TRP A 21 5.69 -10.55 -8.27
CA TRP A 21 6.68 -10.17 -9.27
C TRP A 21 7.00 -8.68 -9.20
N LEU A 22 5.97 -7.83 -9.11
CA LEU A 22 6.12 -6.38 -8.99
C LEU A 22 6.90 -5.99 -7.73
N GLU A 23 6.51 -6.53 -6.57
CA GLU A 23 7.17 -6.29 -5.29
C GLU A 23 8.65 -6.68 -5.34
N ARG A 24 8.97 -7.87 -5.86
CA ARG A 24 10.37 -8.32 -6.02
C ARG A 24 11.18 -7.41 -6.94
N LYS A 25 10.58 -6.92 -8.02
CA LYS A 25 11.26 -5.96 -8.91
C LYS A 25 11.52 -4.63 -8.22
N ALA A 26 10.55 -4.10 -7.48
CA ALA A 26 10.74 -2.89 -6.69
C ALA A 26 11.85 -3.06 -5.65
N CYS A 27 11.82 -4.12 -4.83
CA CYS A 27 12.87 -4.42 -3.85
C CYS A 27 14.26 -4.55 -4.50
N SER A 28 14.35 -5.22 -5.65
CA SER A 28 15.62 -5.35 -6.38
C SER A 28 16.14 -4.00 -6.87
N ILE A 29 15.29 -3.09 -7.32
CA ILE A 29 15.73 -1.77 -7.78
C ILE A 29 16.17 -0.92 -6.58
N PHE A 30 15.37 -0.86 -5.52
CA PHE A 30 15.69 -0.04 -4.34
C PHE A 30 16.99 -0.48 -3.65
N SER A 31 17.21 -1.79 -3.51
CA SER A 31 18.46 -2.32 -2.94
C SER A 31 19.70 -1.96 -3.76
N LEU A 32 19.60 -1.91 -5.10
CA LEU A 32 20.70 -1.46 -5.97
C LEU A 32 21.09 0.01 -5.73
N HIS A 33 20.17 0.80 -5.19
CA HIS A 33 20.38 2.21 -4.86
C HIS A 33 20.64 2.45 -3.37
N GLY A 34 20.88 1.39 -2.58
CA GLY A 34 21.23 1.50 -1.15
C GLY A 34 20.04 1.82 -0.23
N TYR A 35 18.81 1.58 -0.69
CA TYR A 35 17.62 1.71 0.15
C TYR A 35 17.26 0.36 0.77
N ASP A 36 16.87 0.40 2.04
CA ASP A 36 16.33 -0.73 2.78
C ASP A 36 14.82 -0.61 2.96
N GLU A 37 14.15 -1.76 3.03
CA GLU A 37 12.70 -1.82 3.24
C GLU A 37 12.34 -1.45 4.69
N ILE A 38 11.32 -0.59 4.85
CA ILE A 38 10.68 -0.32 6.14
C ILE A 38 9.19 -0.63 5.98
N ARG A 39 8.63 -1.43 6.90
CA ARG A 39 7.19 -1.75 6.96
C ARG A 39 6.56 -1.09 8.17
N THR A 40 5.65 -0.17 7.94
CA THR A 40 4.87 0.50 9.00
C THR A 40 3.59 -0.30 9.33
N PRO A 41 2.98 -0.08 10.49
CA PRO A 41 1.64 -0.58 10.79
C PRO A 41 0.61 -0.19 9.72
N THR A 42 -0.39 -1.05 9.48
CA THR A 42 -1.47 -0.80 8.51
C THR A 42 -2.43 0.30 8.94
N PHE A 43 -2.50 0.59 10.24
CA PHE A 43 -3.27 1.67 10.81
C PHE A 43 -2.39 2.50 11.74
N GLU A 44 -2.63 3.80 11.76
CA GLU A 44 -1.94 4.76 12.60
C GLU A 44 -2.97 5.67 13.26
N LYS A 45 -2.53 6.41 14.29
CA LYS A 45 -3.36 7.45 14.91
C LYS A 45 -3.81 8.47 13.87
N THR A 46 -5.10 8.84 13.89
CA THR A 46 -5.69 9.78 12.92
C THR A 46 -4.93 11.10 12.82
N GLU A 47 -4.37 11.58 13.93
CA GLU A 47 -3.59 12.82 13.99
C GLU A 47 -2.34 12.79 13.10
N LEU A 48 -1.79 11.60 12.79
CA LEU A 48 -0.65 11.44 11.89
C LEU A 48 -1.03 11.80 10.44
N PHE A 49 -2.26 11.49 10.03
CA PHE A 49 -2.76 11.79 8.69
C PHE A 49 -3.27 13.22 8.57
N LEU A 50 -3.96 13.73 9.60
CA LEU A 50 -4.48 15.11 9.64
C LEU A 50 -3.39 16.19 9.55
N ARG A 51 -2.16 15.86 9.95
CA ARG A 51 -1.00 16.77 9.86
C ARG A 51 -0.29 16.72 8.52
N SER A 52 -0.35 15.58 7.83
CA SER A 52 0.40 15.31 6.60
C SER A 52 -0.39 15.70 5.35
N VAL A 53 -1.72 15.54 5.41
CA VAL A 53 -2.66 16.05 4.42
C VAL A 53 -3.07 17.43 4.94
N GLY A 54 -2.35 18.47 4.55
CA GLY A 54 -2.66 19.84 4.96
C GLY A 54 -4.13 20.20 4.70
N GLN A 55 -4.60 21.19 5.44
CA GLN A 55 -5.92 21.87 5.39
C GLN A 55 -6.39 22.36 4.00
N GLU A 56 -5.78 21.92 2.90
CA GLU A 56 -6.09 22.34 1.52
C GLU A 56 -6.48 21.19 0.57
N THR A 57 -6.51 19.93 0.99
CA THR A 57 -7.08 18.88 0.12
C THR A 57 -8.55 18.67 0.46
N ASP A 58 -9.38 19.56 -0.07
CA ASP A 58 -10.83 19.33 -0.19
C ASP A 58 -11.05 18.24 -1.24
N ALA A 59 -11.26 17.01 -0.77
CA ALA A 59 -11.74 15.91 -1.60
C ALA A 59 -13.27 15.88 -1.49
N GLY A 60 -13.90 16.85 -2.14
CA GLY A 60 -15.33 16.83 -2.45
C GLY A 60 -15.70 15.79 -3.49
#